data_AF-A0A3M9ZKP6-F1
#
_entry.id   AF-A0A3M9ZKP6-F1
#
_cell.length_a   1.000
_cell.length_b   1.000
_cell.length_c   1.000
_cell.angle_alpha   90.00
_cell.angle_beta   90.00
_cell.angle_gamma   90.00
#
_symmetry.space_group_name_H-M   'P 1'
#
loop_
_entity.id
_entity.type
_entity.pdbx_description
1 polymer ?
#
loop_
_entity_poly.entity_id
_entity_poly.type
_entity_poly.pdbx_seq_one_letter_code
_entity_poly.pdbx_strand_id
1 'polypeptide(L)'
;MARLQVRRAPCGPLGQAWNARVDDWIEDGSRIVRLDEEYRRHYREKICSKCTPEEQVRRRCAALTEGCSTLSCSHMNRAFYSKHKKIIDAHQASHPLLVRIGLNAELDEARREGRRQGQAG
;
A
#
# COMPACT_ATOMS: atom_id res chain seq x y z
N MET A 1 -4.94 -18.73 -0.89
CA MET A 1 -4.37 -17.42 -0.47
C MET A 1 -2.89 -17.62 -0.23
N ALA A 2 -2.02 -16.91 -0.96
CA ALA A 2 -0.58 -16.98 -0.70
C ALA A 2 -0.30 -16.23 0.60
N ARG A 3 0.23 -16.94 1.62
CA ARG A 3 0.73 -16.30 2.84
C ARG A 3 2.00 -15.54 2.47
N LEU A 4 1.97 -14.22 2.60
CA LEU A 4 3.15 -13.37 2.43
C LEU A 4 4.17 -13.78 3.50
N GLN A 5 5.23 -14.50 3.11
CA GLN A 5 6.28 -14.89 4.05
C GLN A 5 7.26 -13.74 4.19
N VAL A 6 7.17 -13.04 5.32
CA VAL A 6 8.10 -11.97 5.68
C VAL A 6 9.38 -12.60 6.23
N ARG A 7 10.51 -12.41 5.54
CA ARG A 7 11.81 -12.84 6.02
C ARG A 7 12.23 -11.96 7.20
N ARG A 8 12.42 -12.57 8.37
CA ARG A 8 12.87 -11.89 9.58
C ARG A 8 14.36 -11.55 9.50
N ALA A 9 14.73 -10.39 10.05
CA ALA A 9 16.13 -10.02 10.23
C ALA A 9 16.80 -10.93 11.28
N PRO A 10 18.14 -11.11 11.20
CA PRO A 10 18.90 -11.91 12.17
C PRO A 10 18.70 -11.49 13.62
N CYS A 11 18.94 -12.42 14.54
CA CYS A 11 18.80 -12.22 15.99
C CYS A 11 19.77 -11.13 16.49
N GLY A 12 19.28 -10.16 17.25
CA GLY A 12 20.06 -9.08 17.87
C GLY A 12 19.26 -7.78 18.00
N PRO A 13 19.71 -6.78 18.79
CA PRO A 13 18.92 -5.58 19.08
C PRO A 13 18.47 -4.80 17.82
N LEU A 14 19.36 -4.65 16.84
CA LEU A 14 19.06 -3.99 15.56
C LEU A 14 18.07 -4.79 14.70
N GLY A 15 18.22 -6.12 14.67
CA GLY A 15 17.31 -7.00 13.94
C GLY A 15 15.91 -7.04 14.58
N GLN A 16 15.83 -7.01 15.90
CA GLN A 16 14.57 -6.92 16.65
C GLN A 16 13.86 -5.59 16.37
N ALA A 17 14.58 -4.46 16.44
CA ALA A 17 14.02 -3.15 16.12
C ALA A 17 13.53 -3.06 14.66
N TRP A 18 14.25 -3.66 13.71
CA TRP A 18 13.80 -3.76 12.32
C TRP A 18 12.53 -4.59 12.19
N ASN A 19 12.50 -5.77 12.81
CA ASN A 19 11.35 -6.67 12.76
C ASN A 19 10.10 -6.00 13.37
N ALA A 20 10.24 -5.27 14.48
CA ALA A 20 9.13 -4.52 15.09
C ALA A 20 8.54 -3.47 14.14
N ARG A 21 9.38 -2.67 13.46
CA ARG A 21 8.91 -1.68 12.47
C ARG A 21 8.19 -2.34 11.29
N VAL A 22 8.63 -3.53 10.89
CA VAL A 22 7.96 -4.29 9.83
C VAL A 22 6.61 -4.81 10.31
N ASP A 23 6.51 -5.28 11.56
CA ASP A 23 5.25 -5.74 12.14
C ASP A 23 4.24 -4.60 12.28
N ASP A 24 4.65 -3.44 12.81
CA ASP A 24 3.80 -2.25 12.91
C ASP A 24 3.27 -1.84 11.53
N TRP A 25 4.13 -1.83 10.51
CA TRP A 25 3.74 -1.53 9.14
C TRP A 25 2.73 -2.56 8.60
N ILE A 26 2.93 -3.86 8.86
CA ILE A 26 1.98 -4.92 8.44
C ILE A 26 0.62 -4.76 9.11
N GLU A 27 0.60 -4.41 10.40
CA GLU A 27 -0.65 -4.17 11.13
C GLU A 27 -1.44 -3.01 10.51
N ASP A 28 -0.77 -1.91 10.19
CA ASP A 28 -1.37 -0.78 9.48
C ASP A 28 -1.87 -1.19 8.08
N GLY A 29 -1.11 -2.00 7.35
CA GLY A 29 -1.54 -2.55 6.06
C GLY A 29 -2.80 -3.40 6.19
N SER A 30 -2.94 -4.17 7.28
CA SER A 30 -4.12 -4.98 7.58
C SER A 30 -5.37 -4.12 7.82
N ARG A 31 -5.22 -2.89 8.31
CA ARG A 31 -6.31 -1.92 8.38
C ARG A 31 -6.79 -1.48 7.00
N ILE A 32 -5.88 -1.26 6.05
CA ILE A 32 -6.24 -0.91 4.67
C ILE A 32 -6.99 -2.05 3.98
N VAL A 33 -6.57 -3.30 4.21
CA VAL A 33 -7.29 -4.48 3.69
C VAL A 33 -8.73 -4.52 4.20
N ARG A 34 -8.95 -4.31 5.50
CA ARG A 34 -10.31 -4.23 6.07
C ARG A 34 -11.14 -3.10 5.47
N LEU A 35 -10.53 -1.93 5.24
CA LEU A 35 -11.19 -0.81 4.56
C LEU A 35 -11.60 -1.16 3.12
N ASP A 36 -10.76 -1.90 2.39
CA ASP A 36 -11.08 -2.37 1.03
C ASP A 36 -12.26 -3.36 1.06
N GLU A 37 -12.23 -4.34 1.95
CA GLU A 37 -13.33 -5.31 2.10
C GLU A 37 -14.67 -4.62 2.40
N GLU A 38 -14.68 -3.70 3.36
CA GLU A 38 -15.86 -2.92 3.72
C GLU A 38 -16.34 -2.05 2.56
N TYR A 39 -15.42 -1.35 1.90
CA TYR A 39 -15.73 -0.50 0.77
C TYR A 39 -16.37 -1.29 -0.37
N ARG A 40 -15.81 -2.45 -0.72
CA ARG A 40 -16.33 -3.31 -1.78
C ARG A 40 -17.73 -3.79 -1.49
N ARG A 41 -18.05 -4.16 -0.25
CA ARG A 41 -19.41 -4.53 0.16
C ARG A 41 -20.39 -3.38 -0.12
N HIS A 42 -20.11 -2.20 0.42
CA HIS A 42 -20.96 -1.02 0.24
C HIS A 42 -21.07 -0.59 -1.24
N TYR A 43 -19.97 -0.67 -1.98
CA TYR A 43 -19.94 -0.32 -3.40
C TYR A 43 -20.86 -1.22 -4.21
N ARG A 44 -20.86 -2.53 -3.94
CA ARG A 44 -21.77 -3.46 -4.63
C ARG A 44 -23.23 -3.17 -4.30
N GLU A 45 -23.54 -2.98 -3.02
CA GLU A 45 -24.91 -2.70 -2.57
C GLU A 45 -25.48 -1.38 -3.10
N LYS A 46 -24.66 -0.34 -3.24
CA LYS A 46 -25.15 1.00 -3.61
C LYS A 46 -24.94 1.37 -5.07
N ILE A 47 -23.84 0.90 -5.68
CA ILE A 47 -23.43 1.28 -7.04
C ILE A 47 -23.71 0.14 -8.01
N CYS A 48 -23.16 -1.07 -7.77
CA CYS A 48 -23.34 -2.18 -8.70
C CYS A 48 -24.81 -2.61 -8.84
N SER A 49 -25.58 -2.59 -7.75
CA SER A 49 -27.02 -2.90 -7.75
C SER A 49 -27.86 -2.00 -8.67
N LYS A 50 -27.33 -0.84 -9.05
CA LYS A 50 -28.01 0.15 -9.91
C LYS A 50 -27.36 0.29 -11.30
N CYS A 51 -26.28 -0.44 -11.58
CA CYS A 51 -25.61 -0.35 -12.88
C CYS A 51 -26.47 -0.99 -13.97
N THR A 52 -26.83 -0.21 -14.99
CA THR A 52 -27.50 -0.76 -16.18
C THR A 52 -26.54 -1.62 -17.01
N PRO A 53 -27.03 -2.54 -17.86
CA PRO A 53 -26.17 -3.34 -18.74
C PRO A 53 -25.19 -2.50 -19.58
N GLU A 54 -25.65 -1.37 -20.11
CA GLU A 54 -24.83 -0.46 -20.92
C GLU A 54 -23.70 0.15 -20.09
N GLU A 55 -23.99 0.54 -18.84
CA GLU A 55 -22.99 1.03 -17.92
C GLU A 55 -21.99 -0.05 -17.51
N GLN A 56 -22.44 -1.29 -17.32
CA GLN A 56 -21.57 -2.42 -17.01
C GLN A 56 -20.59 -2.69 -18.17
N VAL A 57 -21.07 -2.63 -19.42
CA VAL A 57 -20.23 -2.80 -20.62
C VAL A 57 -19.20 -1.66 -20.70
N ARG A 58 -19.65 -0.41 -20.57
CA ARG A 58 -18.78 0.77 -20.60
C ARG A 58 -17.69 0.72 -19.54
N ARG A 59 -18.04 0.27 -18.32
CA ARG A 59 -17.11 0.16 -17.17
C ARG A 59 -16.29 -1.13 -17.20
N ARG A 60 -16.49 -2.01 -18.20
CA ARG A 60 -15.86 -3.32 -18.34
C ARG A 60 -15.99 -4.12 -17.04
N CYS A 61 -17.21 -4.17 -16.50
CA CYS A 61 -17.49 -4.88 -15.27
C CYS A 61 -17.18 -6.37 -15.43
N ALA A 62 -16.46 -6.93 -14.45
CA ALA A 62 -16.10 -8.34 -14.43
C ALA A 62 -17.31 -9.29 -14.44
N ALA A 63 -18.48 -8.82 -13.95
CA ALA A 63 -19.74 -9.56 -14.00
C ALA A 63 -20.21 -9.92 -15.43
N LEU A 64 -19.66 -9.26 -16.47
CA LEU A 64 -19.97 -9.53 -17.87
C LEU A 64 -19.04 -10.58 -18.50
N THR A 65 -18.03 -11.06 -17.78
CA THR A 65 -17.11 -12.08 -18.29
C THR A 65 -17.57 -13.45 -17.83
N GLU A 66 -17.86 -14.34 -18.78
CA GLU A 66 -18.27 -15.72 -18.50
C GLU A 66 -17.20 -16.44 -17.65
N GLY A 67 -17.62 -17.15 -16.60
CA GLY A 67 -16.71 -17.81 -15.65
C GLY A 67 -15.93 -16.87 -14.73
N CYS A 68 -16.19 -15.57 -14.75
CA CYS A 68 -15.47 -14.61 -13.93
C CYS A 68 -16.01 -14.58 -12.50
N SER A 69 -15.30 -15.26 -11.59
CA SER A 69 -15.54 -15.25 -10.15
C SER A 69 -14.92 -14.03 -9.44
N THR A 70 -14.43 -13.03 -10.20
CA THR A 70 -13.60 -12.00 -9.59
C THR A 70 -14.40 -11.12 -8.65
N LEU A 71 -13.91 -11.05 -7.41
CA LEU A 71 -14.44 -10.21 -6.35
C LEU A 71 -14.25 -8.70 -6.64
N SER A 72 -13.66 -8.28 -7.75
CA SER A 72 -13.52 -6.85 -8.05
C SER A 72 -13.33 -6.51 -9.52
N CYS A 73 -13.87 -5.37 -9.95
CA CYS A 73 -13.57 -4.75 -11.24
C CYS A 73 -12.60 -3.55 -11.09
N SER A 74 -11.95 -3.17 -12.19
CA SER A 74 -11.02 -2.04 -12.24
C SER A 74 -11.66 -0.72 -11.79
N HIS A 75 -12.95 -0.51 -12.12
CA HIS A 75 -13.69 0.68 -11.72
C HIS A 75 -13.85 0.78 -10.20
N MET A 76 -14.20 -0.33 -9.54
CA MET A 76 -14.31 -0.38 -8.08
C MET A 76 -12.94 -0.17 -7.42
N ASN A 77 -11.89 -0.80 -7.92
CA ASN A 77 -10.53 -0.63 -7.40
C ASN A 77 -10.05 0.82 -7.53
N ARG A 78 -10.32 1.46 -8.67
CA ARG A 78 -10.00 2.88 -8.89
C ARG A 78 -10.79 3.80 -7.96
N ALA A 79 -12.08 3.52 -7.75
CA ALA A 79 -12.92 4.29 -6.84
C ALA A 79 -12.46 4.15 -5.38
N PHE A 80 -12.08 2.94 -4.96
CA PHE A 80 -11.48 2.69 -3.65
C PHE A 80 -10.17 3.47 -3.48
N TYR A 81 -9.23 3.32 -4.41
CA TYR A 81 -7.95 4.04 -4.38
C TYR A 81 -8.19 5.55 -4.33
N SER A 82 -9.09 6.08 -5.16
CA SER A 82 -9.38 7.52 -5.16
C SER A 82 -9.94 8.01 -3.83
N LYS A 83 -10.81 7.23 -3.16
CA LYS A 83 -11.39 7.59 -1.86
C LYS A 83 -10.37 7.52 -0.73
N HIS A 84 -9.51 6.51 -0.74
CA HIS A 84 -8.55 6.22 0.34
C HIS A 84 -7.11 6.59 -0.01
N LYS A 85 -6.90 7.38 -1.08
CA LYS A 85 -5.59 7.72 -1.65
C LYS A 85 -4.59 8.16 -0.58
N LYS A 86 -4.98 9.13 0.24
CA LYS A 86 -4.11 9.68 1.30
C LYS A 86 -3.62 8.61 2.28
N ILE A 87 -4.48 7.67 2.67
CA ILE A 87 -4.15 6.61 3.61
C ILE A 87 -3.21 5.60 2.94
N ILE A 88 -3.52 5.20 1.71
CA ILE A 88 -2.71 4.25 0.94
C ILE A 88 -1.32 4.82 0.68
N ASP A 89 -1.24 6.07 0.22
CA ASP A 89 0.03 6.74 -0.06
C ASP A 89 0.86 6.93 1.22
N ALA A 90 0.22 7.33 2.34
CA ALA A 90 0.91 7.46 3.61
C ALA A 90 1.50 6.13 4.09
N HIS A 91 0.73 5.04 3.99
CA HIS A 91 1.18 3.70 4.34
C HIS A 91 2.32 3.21 3.42
N GLN A 92 2.25 3.51 2.12
CA GLN A 92 3.35 3.21 1.19
C GLN A 92 4.61 4.02 1.54
N ALA A 93 4.47 5.31 1.83
CA ALA A 93 5.58 6.17 2.22
C ALA A 93 6.24 5.73 3.54
N SER A 94 5.47 5.17 4.47
CA SER A 94 6.00 4.62 5.73
C SER A 94 6.63 3.23 5.60
N HIS A 95 6.75 2.67 4.39
CA HIS A 95 7.35 1.34 4.21
C HIS A 95 8.77 1.32 4.79
N PRO A 96 9.12 0.39 5.70
CA PRO A 96 10.39 0.41 6.44
C PRO A 96 11.64 0.49 5.55
N LEU A 97 11.62 -0.20 4.41
CA LEU A 97 12.71 -0.12 3.43
C LEU A 97 12.85 1.27 2.78
N LEU A 98 11.75 1.92 2.43
CA LEU A 98 11.79 3.25 1.81
C LEU A 98 12.30 4.29 2.79
N VAL A 99 11.82 4.23 4.04
CA VAL A 99 12.29 5.08 5.13
C VAL A 99 13.80 4.88 5.34
N ARG A 100 14.28 3.63 5.37
CA ARG A 100 15.71 3.35 5.52
C ARG A 100 16.54 3.91 4.36
N ILE A 101 16.08 3.77 3.12
CA ILE A 101 16.76 4.32 1.94
C ILE A 101 16.86 5.85 2.05
N GLY A 102 15.77 6.52 2.42
CA GLY A 102 15.74 7.97 2.61
C GLY A 102 16.73 8.45 3.68
N LEU A 103 16.68 7.86 4.87
CA LEU A 103 17.60 8.21 5.96
C LEU A 103 19.07 7.98 5.60
N ASN A 104 19.38 6.92 4.85
CA ASN A 104 20.74 6.69 4.38
C ASN A 104 21.20 7.77 3.38
N ALA A 105 20.31 8.20 2.49
CA ALA A 105 20.62 9.27 1.54
C ALA A 105 20.87 10.60 2.26
N GLU A 106 20.04 10.95 3.25
CA GLU A 106 20.20 12.15 4.09
C GLU A 106 21.53 12.13 4.85
N LEU A 107 21.90 10.97 5.43
CA LEU A 107 23.19 10.82 6.11
C LEU A 107 24.37 10.99 5.16
N ASP A 108 24.27 10.45 3.95
CA ASP A 108 25.33 10.57 2.95
C ASP A 108 25.48 12.00 2.42
N GLU A 109 24.37 12.74 2.29
CA GLU A 109 24.36 14.16 1.97
C GLU A 109 25.03 14.99 3.07
N ALA A 110 24.61 14.83 4.32
CA ALA A 110 25.21 15.51 5.47
C ALA A 110 26.74 15.25 5.58
N ARG A 111 27.17 14.02 5.31
CA ARG A 111 28.60 13.66 5.26
C ARG A 111 29.36 14.34 4.12
N ARG A 112 28.72 14.61 2.98
CA ARG A 112 29.35 15.35 1.87
C ARG A 112 29.44 16.83 2.20
N GLU A 113 28.41 17.42 2.80
CA GLU A 113 28.40 18.82 3.22
C GLU A 113 29.45 19.12 4.28
N GLY A 114 29.55 18.30 5.33
CA GLY A 114 30.59 18.47 6.35
C GLY A 114 32.01 18.36 5.80
N ARG A 115 32.24 17.49 4.80
CA ARG A 115 33.54 17.39 4.11
C ARG A 115 33.86 18.62 3.26
N ARG A 116 32.85 19.24 2.63
CA ARG A 116 33.02 20.49 1.87
C ARG A 116 33.34 21.66 2.80
N GLN A 117 32.68 21.73 3.96
CA GLN A 117 32.91 22.77 4.95
C GLN A 117 34.30 22.64 5.61
N GLY A 118 34.78 21.42 5.84
CA GLY A 118 36.13 21.16 6.39
C GLY A 118 37.30 21.35 5.41
N GLN A 119 37.06 21.52 4.11
CA GLN A 119 38.09 21.83 3.10
C GLN A 119 38.15 23.33 2.73
N ALA A 120 37.19 24.12 3.19
CA ALA A 120 37.11 25.56 2.95
C ALA A 120 37.63 26.41 4.13
N GLY A 121 38.20 25.77 5.17
CA GLY A 121 38.75 26.40 6.36
C GLY A 121 40.26 26.19 6.49
#